data_AF-A0A0L8HUK4-F1
#
_entry.id   AF-A0A0L8HUK4-F1
#
_cell.length_a   1.000
_cell.length_b   1.000
_cell.length_c   1.000
_cell.angle_alpha   90.00
_cell.angle_beta   90.00
_cell.angle_gamma   90.00
#
_symmetry.space_group_name_H-M   'P 1'
#
loop_
_entity.id
_entity.type
_entity.pdbx_description
1 polymer ?
#
loop_
_entity_poly.entity_id
_entity_poly.type
_entity_poly.pdbx_seq_one_letter_code
_entity_poly.pdbx_strand_id
1 'polypeptide(L)'
;MEILVDRNLRWLGHIHRMNNNRRLRKILYSQLYKGKRNYGRPRMRFKYAAKRNKTRNNNKWQTQVKNRPVWRKLTKFCQNSHEQSQSR
;
A
#
# COMPACT_ATOMS: atom_id res chain seq x y z
N MET A 1 11.51 4.34 -12.22
CA MET A 1 10.13 4.20 -11.70
C MET A 1 10.06 3.82 -10.20
N GLU A 2 11.18 3.79 -9.46
CA GLU A 2 11.29 3.21 -8.12
C GLU A 2 10.82 4.08 -6.95
N ILE A 3 11.06 5.40 -7.01
CA ILE A 3 10.82 6.32 -5.88
C ILE A 3 9.34 6.36 -5.50
N LEU A 4 8.45 6.29 -6.51
CA LEU A 4 7.02 6.38 -6.28
C LEU A 4 6.49 5.18 -5.49
N VAL A 5 7.00 3.98 -5.74
CA VAL A 5 6.59 2.76 -5.01
C VAL A 5 7.03 2.81 -3.56
N ASP A 6 8.28 3.20 -3.30
CA ASP A 6 8.81 3.35 -1.94
C ASP A 6 8.06 4.44 -1.16
N ARG A 7 7.88 5.63 -1.75
CA ARG A 7 7.09 6.72 -1.15
C ARG A 7 5.66 6.26 -0.85
N ASN A 8 5.03 5.53 -1.77
CA ASN A 8 3.68 5.03 -1.59
C ASN A 8 3.58 4.05 -0.41
N LEU A 9 4.56 3.16 -0.23
CA LEU A 9 4.58 2.18 0.86
C LEU A 9 4.90 2.82 2.21
N ARG A 10 5.82 3.78 2.23
CA ARG A 10 6.11 4.58 3.44
C ARG A 10 4.87 5.35 3.88
N TRP A 11 4.19 5.99 2.94
CA TRP A 11 2.95 6.73 3.19
C TRP A 11 1.80 5.82 3.65
N LEU A 12 1.61 4.67 2.99
CA LEU A 12 0.63 3.65 3.41
C LEU A 12 0.86 3.20 4.85
N GLY A 13 2.12 2.87 5.17
CA GLY A 13 2.51 2.46 6.50
C GLY A 13 2.30 3.56 7.54
N HIS A 14 2.54 4.82 7.16
CA HIS A 14 2.28 5.97 8.01
C HIS A 14 0.77 6.12 8.31
N ILE A 15 -0.10 6.10 7.30
CA ILE A 15 -1.55 6.23 7.50
C ILE A 15 -2.12 5.07 8.33
N HIS A 16 -1.66 3.84 8.12
CA HIS A 16 -2.08 2.71 8.96
C HIS A 16 -1.46 2.73 10.38
N ARG A 17 -0.59 3.69 10.71
CA ARG A 17 -0.17 3.93 12.10
C ARG A 17 -0.78 5.19 12.71
N MET A 18 -1.35 6.08 11.90
CA MET A 18 -2.08 7.26 12.40
C MET A 18 -3.31 6.85 13.23
N ASN A 19 -3.70 7.66 14.22
CA ASN A 19 -4.89 7.39 15.02
C ASN A 19 -6.15 7.28 14.13
N ASN A 20 -7.10 6.41 14.52
CA ASN A 20 -8.36 6.18 13.78
C ASN A 20 -9.22 7.45 13.62
N ASN A 21 -9.02 8.44 14.50
CA ASN A 21 -9.73 9.72 14.44
C ASN A 21 -9.30 10.60 13.26
N ARG A 22 -8.14 10.31 12.64
CA ARG A 22 -7.60 11.07 11.52
C ARG A 22 -8.38 10.77 10.23
N ARG A 23 -8.80 11.82 9.52
CA ARG A 23 -9.58 11.74 8.26
C ARG A 23 -8.94 10.84 7.21
N LEU A 24 -7.63 10.93 7.01
CA LEU A 24 -6.91 10.13 6.01
C LEU A 24 -6.98 8.62 6.29
N ARG A 25 -6.95 8.21 7.55
CA ARG A 25 -7.11 6.81 7.93
C ARG A 25 -8.53 6.33 7.66
N LYS A 26 -9.53 7.14 7.99
CA LYS A 26 -10.93 6.87 7.64
C LYS A 26 -11.11 6.73 6.12
N ILE A 27 -10.47 7.59 5.31
CA ILE A 27 -10.50 7.52 3.84
C ILE A 27 -9.80 6.27 3.30
N LEU A 28 -8.68 5.86 3.88
CA LEU A 28 -7.95 4.66 3.47
C LEU A 28 -8.81 3.39 3.65
N TYR A 29 -9.53 3.32 4.77
CA TYR A 29 -10.39 2.19 5.13
C TYR A 29 -11.84 2.33 4.69
N SER A 30 -12.26 3.50 4.20
CA SER A 30 -13.66 3.71 3.80
C SER A 30 -14.02 2.76 2.67
N GLN A 31 -14.99 1.90 2.97
CA GLN A 31 -15.78 1.23 1.96
C GLN A 31 -16.92 2.17 1.57
N LEU A 32 -17.35 2.13 0.31
CA LEU A 32 -18.56 2.85 -0.09
C LEU A 32 -19.71 2.24 0.71
N TYR A 33 -20.30 3.01 1.63
CA TYR A 33 -21.46 2.56 2.41
C TYR A 33 -22.73 2.53 1.53
N LYS A 34 -22.82 3.44 0.56
CA LYS A 34 -23.87 3.50 -0.46
C LYS A 34 -23.26 3.85 -1.84
N GLY A 35 -23.86 3.36 -2.92
CA GLY A 35 -23.45 3.61 -4.30
C GLY A 35 -22.54 2.50 -4.90
N LYS A 36 -22.80 2.16 -6.17
CA LYS A 36 -21.95 1.27 -6.97
C LYS A 36 -20.88 2.10 -7.68
N ARG A 37 -19.68 1.54 -7.89
CA ARG A 37 -18.69 2.17 -8.76
C ARG A 37 -19.12 2.04 -10.21
N ASN A 38 -18.74 3.02 -11.03
CA ASN A 38 -18.91 2.97 -12.47
C ASN A 38 -18.34 1.65 -13.01
N TYR A 39 -19.11 0.98 -13.86
CA TYR A 39 -18.66 -0.21 -14.58
C TYR A 39 -17.58 0.19 -15.61
N GLY A 40 -16.62 -0.71 -15.88
CA GLY A 40 -15.49 -0.46 -16.79
C GLY A 40 -14.15 -0.33 -16.08
N ARG A 41 -13.42 0.79 -16.28
CA ARG A 41 -12.09 1.03 -15.70
C ARG A 41 -12.11 2.12 -14.61
N PRO A 42 -12.65 1.84 -13.40
CA PRO A 42 -12.54 2.75 -12.27
C PRO A 42 -11.10 3.19 -11.98
N ARG A 43 -10.93 4.45 -11.56
CA ARG A 43 -9.63 4.93 -11.08
C ARG A 43 -9.16 4.06 -9.92
N MET A 44 -7.92 3.59 -10.03
CA MET A 44 -7.25 2.81 -8.99
C MET A 44 -7.16 3.63 -7.70
N ARG A 45 -7.78 3.16 -6.62
CA ARG A 45 -7.52 3.79 -5.30
C ARG A 45 -6.09 3.53 -4.88
N PHE A 46 -5.56 4.44 -4.08
CA PHE A 46 -4.25 4.32 -3.48
C PHE A 46 -4.04 2.98 -2.73
N LYS A 47 -5.06 2.50 -1.99
CA LYS A 47 -5.00 1.19 -1.31
C LYS A 47 -4.79 0.01 -2.28
N TYR A 48 -5.25 0.12 -3.52
CA TYR A 48 -5.04 -0.88 -4.56
C TYR A 48 -3.71 -0.69 -5.29
N ALA A 49 -3.19 0.54 -5.38
CA ALA A 49 -1.84 0.79 -5.88
C ALA A 49 -0.77 0.11 -5.00
N ALA A 50 -0.94 0.16 -3.67
CA ALA A 50 -0.06 -0.57 -2.75
C ALA A 50 -0.16 -2.10 -2.91
N LYS A 51 -1.36 -2.64 -3.17
CA LYS A 51 -1.54 -4.07 -3.46
C LYS A 51 -0.83 -4.48 -4.76
N ARG A 52 -0.98 -3.66 -5.81
CA ARG A 52 -0.36 -3.89 -7.13
C ARG A 52 1.16 -3.84 -7.09
N ASN A 53 1.74 -2.94 -6.30
CA ASN A 53 3.17 -2.72 -6.28
C ASN A 53 3.95 -3.69 -5.40
N LYS A 54 3.31 -4.41 -4.45
CA LYS A 54 4.09 -5.22 -3.50
C LYS A 54 3.41 -6.37 -2.78
N THR A 55 2.17 -6.74 -3.10
CA THR A 55 1.55 -7.90 -2.43
C THR A 55 1.06 -8.92 -3.44
N ARG A 56 2.01 -9.69 -4.00
CA ARG A 56 1.69 -11.04 -4.49
C ARG A 56 1.21 -11.96 -3.35
N ASN A 57 1.40 -11.55 -2.08
CA ASN A 57 0.94 -12.29 -0.91
C ASN A 57 0.19 -11.41 0.11
N ASN A 58 -1.11 -11.68 0.19
CA ASN A 58 -1.96 -11.70 1.37
C ASN A 58 -2.26 -10.41 2.16
N ASN A 59 -3.45 -10.39 2.74
CA ASN A 59 -4.01 -9.39 3.67
C ASN A 59 -3.16 -9.13 4.93
N LYS A 60 -1.95 -9.72 5.04
CA LYS A 60 -1.04 -9.64 6.19
C LYS A 60 -0.24 -8.34 6.28
N TRP A 61 -0.28 -7.48 5.26
CA TRP A 61 0.44 -6.19 5.30
C TRP A 61 -0.01 -5.30 6.46
N GLN A 62 -1.29 -5.37 6.86
CA GLN A 62 -1.84 -4.57 7.97
C GLN A 62 -1.15 -4.93 9.30
N THR A 63 -0.97 -6.23 9.55
CA THR A 63 -0.23 -6.75 10.70
C THR A 63 1.26 -6.40 10.61
N GLN A 64 1.86 -6.50 9.41
CA GLN A 64 3.27 -6.18 9.20
C GLN A 64 3.59 -4.70 9.36
N VAL A 65 2.70 -3.77 8.97
CA VAL A 65 2.91 -2.32 9.13
C VAL A 65 3.02 -1.92 10.59
N LYS A 66 2.30 -2.59 11.49
CA LYS A 66 2.35 -2.30 12.93
C LYS A 66 3.77 -2.49 13.47
N ASN A 67 4.49 -3.49 12.95
CA ASN A 67 5.89 -3.73 13.28
C ASN A 67 6.81 -2.91 12.34
N ARG A 68 7.35 -1.78 12.84
CA ARG A 68 8.23 -0.88 12.07
C ARG A 68 9.46 -1.56 11.45
N PRO A 69 10.26 -2.36 12.16
CA PRO A 69 11.43 -3.00 11.56
C PRO A 69 11.06 -4.02 10.48
N VAL A 70 9.99 -4.79 10.68
CA VAL A 70 9.46 -5.71 9.65
C VAL A 70 9.00 -4.93 8.42
N TRP A 71 8.28 -3.82 8.60
CA TRP A 71 7.82 -2.98 7.50
C TRP A 71 8.99 -2.40 6.69
N ARG A 72 10.02 -1.87 7.37
CA ARG A 72 11.22 -1.32 6.70
C ARG A 72 11.95 -2.39 5.88
N LYS A 73 12.11 -3.61 6.41
CA LYS A 73 12.72 -4.74 5.68
C LYS A 73 11.91 -5.07 4.43
N LEU A 74 10.58 -5.09 4.54
CA LEU A 74 9.70 -5.38 3.41
C LEU A 74 9.73 -4.29 2.33
N THR A 75 9.85 -3.01 2.72
CA THR A 75 10.02 -1.90 1.77
C THR A 75 11.36 -1.97 1.05
N LYS A 76 12.45 -2.34 1.74
CA LYS A 76 13.77 -2.56 1.11
C LYS A 76 13.81 -3.81 0.22
N PHE A 77 13.24 -4.93 0.68
CA PHE A 77 13.28 -6.20 -0.04
C PHE A 77 12.79 -6.08 -1.49
N CYS A 78 11.61 -5.49 -1.72
CA CYS A 78 11.12 -5.32 -3.09
C CYS A 78 11.62 -4.05 -3.80
N GLN A 79 12.55 -3.31 -3.21
CA GLN A 79 13.43 -2.44 -4.01
C GLN A 79 14.44 -3.34 -4.74
N ASN A 80 15.15 -4.17 -3.98
CA ASN A 80 16.15 -5.11 -4.48
C ASN A 80 15.58 -6.14 -5.48
N SER A 81 14.37 -6.69 -5.26
CA SER A 81 13.74 -7.63 -6.20
C SER A 81 13.38 -6.99 -7.55
N HIS A 82 13.13 -5.68 -7.58
CA HIS A 82 12.85 -4.96 -8.81
C HIS A 82 14.15 -4.68 -9.58
N GLU A 83 15.21 -4.27 -8.88
CA GLU A 83 16.56 -4.11 -9.45
C GLU A 83 17.03 -5.39 -10.15
N GLN A 84 16.86 -6.55 -9.51
CA GLN A 84 17.20 -7.87 -10.09
C GLN A 84 16.37 -8.27 -11.32
N SER A 85 15.13 -7.77 -11.43
CA SER A 85 14.25 -8.05 -12.58
C SER A 85 14.51 -7.13 -13.77
N GLN A 86 15.25 -6.03 -13.58
CA GLN A 86 15.67 -5.11 -14.64
C GLN A 86 17.08 -5.37 -15.15
N SER A 87 17.87 -6.17 -14.43
CA SER A 87 19.22 -6.57 -14.84
C SER A 87 19.27 -7.88 -15.65
N ARG A 88 18.11 -8.43 -16.00
CA ARG A 88 17.90 -9.55 -16.93
C ARG A 88 17.13 -9.06 -18.14
#